data_AF-A0A966CYQ0-F1
#
_entry.id   AF-A0A966CYQ0-F1
#
_cell.length_a   1.000
_cell.length_b   1.000
_cell.length_c   1.000
_cell.angle_alpha   90.00
_cell.angle_beta   90.00
_cell.angle_gamma   90.00
#
_symmetry.space_group_name_H-M   'P 1'
#
loop_
_entity.id
_entity.type
_entity.pdbx_description
1 polymer ?
#
loop_
_entity_poly.entity_id
_entity_poly.type
_entity_poly.pdbx_seq_one_letter_code
_entity_poly.pdbx_strand_id
1 'polypeptide(L)'
;MFDVVLERLRQKHRTVAYPKAPGTVSDRFRGRPVIGPGTCPDDCRACMEVCPTDSLHRTANVLGIDLGTCLFCGACERACRHGVLRFSRDYGLAGRRREDLVMTSELAPRVEALDKRMRTIFGRSLKLRQVSAGGCNACEADANVLTTVVFDIGRFGMEFVASPRHADGLYVTGPVPENMREALIKTYEA
;
A
#
# COMPACT_ATOMS: atom_id res chain seq x y z
N MET A 1 -21.48 30.29 -18.67
CA MET A 1 -20.66 29.12 -19.06
C MET A 1 -19.21 29.50 -19.31
N PHE A 2 -18.92 30.62 -19.99
CA PHE A 2 -17.56 31.15 -20.15
C PHE A 2 -16.86 31.46 -18.82
N ASP A 3 -17.57 32.00 -17.82
CA ASP A 3 -16.98 32.29 -16.51
C ASP A 3 -16.50 31.03 -15.78
N VAL A 4 -17.20 29.90 -15.95
CA VAL A 4 -16.80 28.61 -15.37
C VAL A 4 -15.52 28.09 -16.00
N VAL A 5 -15.39 28.22 -17.33
CA VAL A 5 -14.17 27.84 -18.05
C VAL A 5 -13.01 28.77 -17.67
N LEU A 6 -13.26 30.08 -17.59
CA LEU A 6 -12.27 31.08 -17.19
C LEU A 6 -11.78 30.84 -15.76
N GLU A 7 -12.69 30.57 -14.82
CA GLU A 7 -12.34 30.22 -13.45
C GLU A 7 -11.58 28.90 -13.38
N ARG A 8 -11.93 27.90 -14.20
CA ARG A 8 -11.17 26.65 -14.23
C ARG A 8 -9.73 26.88 -14.72
N LEU A 9 -9.54 27.73 -15.73
CA LEU A 9 -8.21 28.13 -16.21
C LEU A 9 -7.42 28.89 -15.13
N ARG A 10 -8.08 29.76 -14.36
CA ARG A 10 -7.46 30.49 -13.24
C ARG A 10 -7.06 29.57 -12.08
N GLN A 11 -7.95 28.65 -11.69
CA GLN A 11 -7.73 27.73 -10.57
C GLN A 11 -6.71 26.62 -10.87
N LYS A 12 -6.47 26.33 -12.16
CA LYS A 12 -5.56 25.27 -12.64
C LYS A 12 -5.93 23.90 -12.01
N HIS A 13 -4.94 23.06 -11.76
CA HIS A 13 -5.10 21.73 -11.17
C HIS A 13 -4.85 21.82 -9.65
N ARG A 14 -5.73 21.23 -8.86
CA ARG A 14 -5.60 21.13 -7.39
C ARG A 14 -5.08 19.78 -6.91
N THR A 15 -4.69 18.91 -7.84
CA THR A 15 -4.13 17.57 -7.57
C THR A 15 -2.61 17.61 -7.42
N VAL A 16 -2.05 16.60 -6.76
CA VAL A 16 -0.60 16.37 -6.71
C VAL A 16 -0.07 15.92 -8.06
N ALA A 17 1.16 16.33 -8.40
CA ALA A 17 1.81 15.99 -9.68
C ALA A 17 2.24 14.51 -9.80
N TYR A 18 1.82 13.64 -8.88
CA TYR A 18 2.01 12.19 -8.96
C TYR A 18 1.43 11.62 -10.26
N PRO A 19 2.08 10.65 -10.93
CA PRO A 19 3.37 10.03 -10.58
C PRO A 19 4.60 10.77 -11.08
N LYS A 20 4.45 11.92 -11.79
CA LYS A 20 5.59 12.68 -12.34
C LYS A 20 6.47 13.31 -11.25
N ALA A 21 5.87 13.63 -10.11
CA ALA A 21 6.58 14.03 -8.89
C ALA A 21 6.03 13.23 -7.69
N PRO A 22 6.87 12.90 -6.70
CA PRO A 22 6.40 12.21 -5.50
C PRO A 22 5.40 13.08 -4.72
N GLY A 23 4.46 12.42 -4.05
CA GLY A 23 3.57 13.07 -3.10
C GLY A 23 4.35 13.56 -1.88
N THR A 24 3.87 14.63 -1.25
CA THR A 24 4.41 15.09 0.03
C THR A 24 3.86 14.23 1.16
N VAL A 25 4.76 13.72 1.99
CA VAL A 25 4.42 12.95 3.20
C VAL A 25 5.06 13.60 4.42
N SER A 26 4.47 13.40 5.59
CA SER A 26 5.04 13.90 6.85
C SER A 26 6.42 13.31 7.11
N ASP A 27 7.28 14.05 7.80
CA ASP A 27 8.59 13.53 8.26
C ASP A 27 8.47 12.35 9.23
N ARG A 28 7.29 12.16 9.84
CA ARG A 28 6.98 11.01 10.71
C ARG A 28 6.39 9.81 9.95
N PHE A 29 6.20 9.94 8.63
CA PHE A 29 5.61 8.86 7.83
C PHE A 29 6.52 7.63 7.83
N ARG A 30 5.95 6.48 8.18
CA ARG A 30 6.61 5.19 8.14
C ARG A 30 6.22 4.46 6.86
N GLY A 31 7.05 4.60 5.84
CA GLY A 31 6.94 3.91 4.57
C GLY A 31 7.70 2.59 4.56
N ARG A 32 8.33 2.27 3.45
CA ARG A 32 9.06 1.03 3.23
C ARG A 32 10.21 0.89 4.22
N PRO A 33 10.32 -0.24 4.94
CA PRO A 33 11.50 -0.56 5.73
C PRO A 33 12.74 -0.61 4.85
N VAL A 34 13.87 -0.21 5.41
CA VAL A 34 15.20 -0.29 4.81
C VAL A 34 16.08 -1.06 5.76
N ILE A 35 16.68 -2.13 5.24
CA ILE A 35 17.72 -2.89 5.92
C ILE A 35 19.06 -2.36 5.37
N GLY A 36 19.70 -1.51 6.16
CA GLY A 36 20.94 -0.84 5.79
C GLY A 36 22.17 -1.76 5.89
N PRO A 37 23.35 -1.26 5.48
CA PRO A 37 24.59 -2.05 5.39
C PRO A 37 25.25 -2.34 6.76
N GLY A 38 24.65 -1.90 7.87
CA GLY A 38 25.20 -2.17 9.20
C GLY A 38 25.12 -3.66 9.54
N THR A 39 26.03 -4.13 10.39
CA THR A 39 26.06 -5.51 10.86
C THR A 39 25.36 -5.64 12.21
N CYS A 40 24.55 -6.68 12.34
CA CYS A 40 24.06 -7.13 13.63
C CYS A 40 25.01 -8.22 14.16
N PRO A 41 25.25 -8.29 15.48
CA PRO A 41 25.85 -9.47 16.11
C PRO A 41 25.11 -10.76 15.72
N ASP A 42 25.81 -11.90 15.72
CA ASP A 42 25.26 -13.19 15.26
C ASP A 42 24.04 -13.64 16.09
N ASP A 43 23.98 -13.27 17.36
CA ASP A 43 22.91 -13.60 18.31
C ASP A 43 21.81 -12.53 18.43
N CYS A 44 21.93 -11.40 17.71
CA CYS A 44 21.01 -10.28 17.85
C CYS A 44 19.63 -10.59 17.27
N ARG A 45 18.62 -10.64 18.15
CA ARG A 45 17.21 -10.88 17.83
C ARG A 45 16.24 -9.77 18.25
N ALA A 46 16.75 -8.65 18.77
CA ALA A 46 15.95 -7.58 19.36
C ALA A 46 14.79 -7.07 18.47
N CYS A 47 15.00 -6.97 17.16
CA CYS A 47 13.95 -6.52 16.23
C CYS A 47 12.86 -7.58 15.98
N MET A 48 13.20 -8.87 16.06
CA MET A 48 12.28 -9.99 15.90
C MET A 48 11.42 -10.16 17.16
N GLU A 49 12.03 -10.05 18.34
CA GLU A 49 11.36 -10.21 19.65
C GLU A 49 10.27 -9.18 19.92
N VAL A 50 10.38 -7.97 19.33
CA VAL A 50 9.39 -6.90 19.50
C VAL A 50 8.34 -6.86 18.39
N CYS A 51 8.44 -7.73 17.38
CA CYS A 51 7.51 -7.73 16.27
C CYS A 51 6.19 -8.40 16.68
N PRO A 52 5.05 -7.68 16.71
CA PRO A 52 3.78 -8.27 17.14
C PRO A 52 3.18 -9.27 16.13
N THR A 53 3.72 -9.32 14.92
CA THR A 53 3.21 -10.12 13.79
C THR A 53 4.24 -11.12 13.26
N ASP A 54 5.37 -11.30 13.97
CA ASP A 54 6.46 -12.19 13.56
C ASP A 54 6.93 -11.98 12.11
N SER A 55 6.83 -10.75 11.61
CA SER A 55 7.13 -10.41 10.22
C SER A 55 8.63 -10.39 9.91
N LEU A 56 9.49 -10.35 10.92
CA LEU A 56 10.94 -10.37 10.75
C LEU A 56 11.48 -11.78 10.91
N HIS A 57 12.37 -12.18 10.00
CA HIS A 57 13.04 -13.47 10.02
C HIS A 57 14.53 -13.31 9.73
N ARG A 58 15.34 -14.25 10.19
CA ARG A 58 16.77 -14.29 9.92
C ARG A 58 17.14 -15.67 9.41
N THR A 59 17.74 -15.72 8.23
CA THR A 59 18.30 -16.94 7.64
C THR A 59 19.80 -16.75 7.55
N ALA A 60 20.55 -17.53 8.34
CA ALA A 60 21.98 -17.29 8.58
C ALA A 60 22.22 -15.84 9.05
N ASN A 61 22.95 -15.04 8.27
CA ASN A 61 23.24 -13.64 8.57
C ASN A 61 22.43 -12.63 7.75
N VAL A 62 21.42 -13.11 7.03
CA VAL A 62 20.53 -12.27 6.22
C VAL A 62 19.24 -11.99 6.99
N LEU A 63 19.03 -10.72 7.33
CA LEU A 63 17.78 -10.25 7.92
C LEU A 63 16.74 -10.07 6.79
N GLY A 64 15.53 -10.55 7.02
CA GLY A 64 14.39 -10.38 6.15
C GLY A 64 13.17 -9.82 6.88
N ILE A 65 12.31 -9.16 6.12
CA ILE A 65 11.01 -8.68 6.57
C ILE A 65 9.94 -9.03 5.54
N ASP A 66 8.83 -9.53 6.06
CA ASP A 66 7.62 -9.80 5.32
C ASP A 66 6.63 -8.64 5.44
N LEU A 67 6.52 -7.85 4.37
CA LEU A 67 5.61 -6.71 4.29
C LEU A 67 4.14 -7.12 4.19
N GLY A 68 3.84 -8.39 3.88
CA GLY A 68 2.48 -8.91 3.85
C GLY A 68 1.84 -9.05 5.24
N THR A 69 2.67 -9.12 6.29
CA THR A 69 2.23 -9.23 7.69
C THR A 69 2.64 -8.03 8.54
N CYS A 70 3.58 -7.21 8.07
CA CYS A 70 4.11 -6.06 8.81
C CYS A 70 3.03 -4.99 9.05
N LEU A 71 2.89 -4.55 10.31
CA LEU A 71 1.97 -3.46 10.69
C LEU A 71 2.58 -2.04 10.58
N PHE A 72 3.82 -1.90 10.12
CA PHE A 72 4.52 -0.62 10.02
C PHE A 72 4.56 0.18 11.35
N CYS A 73 4.55 -0.52 12.49
CA CYS A 73 4.47 0.08 13.83
C CYS A 73 5.78 0.75 14.31
N GLY A 74 6.90 0.44 13.64
CA GLY A 74 8.23 0.96 13.96
C GLY A 74 8.84 0.42 15.26
N ALA A 75 8.25 -0.60 15.90
CA ALA A 75 8.80 -1.19 17.12
C ALA A 75 10.20 -1.75 16.89
N CYS A 76 10.40 -2.44 15.76
CA CYS A 76 11.66 -3.02 15.34
C CYS A 76 12.76 -1.97 15.08
N GLU A 77 12.43 -0.82 14.48
CA GLU A 77 13.36 0.30 14.31
C GLU A 77 13.79 0.88 15.67
N ARG A 78 12.85 1.09 16.60
CA ARG A 78 13.15 1.59 17.94
C ARG A 78 14.01 0.63 18.77
N ALA A 79 13.83 -0.67 18.58
CA ALA A 79 14.63 -1.70 19.24
C ALA A 79 16.03 -1.86 18.62
N CYS A 80 16.25 -1.39 17.39
CA CYS A 80 17.50 -1.58 16.66
C CYS A 80 18.61 -0.63 17.14
N ARG A 81 19.40 -1.06 18.13
CA ARG A 81 20.54 -0.28 18.66
C ARG A 81 21.68 -0.08 17.64
N HIS A 82 21.75 -0.94 16.61
CA HIS A 82 22.79 -0.89 15.58
C HIS A 82 22.39 -0.02 14.37
N GLY A 83 21.14 0.47 14.34
CA GLY A 83 20.66 1.31 13.24
C GLY A 83 20.61 0.62 11.87
N VAL A 84 20.54 -0.71 11.86
CA VAL A 84 20.44 -1.56 10.66
C VAL A 84 19.05 -1.47 10.04
N LEU A 85 18.01 -1.41 10.85
CA LEU A 85 16.62 -1.37 10.38
C LEU A 85 16.01 0.01 10.61
N ARG A 86 15.47 0.61 9.55
CA ARG A 86 14.83 1.93 9.60
C ARG A 86 13.61 1.99 8.71
N PHE A 87 12.67 2.88 8.99
CA PHE A 87 11.55 3.15 8.09
C PHE A 87 11.89 4.34 7.19
N SER A 88 11.81 4.15 5.87
CA SER A 88 11.90 5.24 4.92
C SER A 88 10.57 5.99 4.79
N ARG A 89 10.51 6.99 3.93
CA ARG A 89 9.28 7.69 3.55
C ARG A 89 8.69 7.19 2.23
N ASP A 90 9.21 6.09 1.70
CA ASP A 90 8.76 5.51 0.44
C ASP A 90 7.42 4.76 0.65
N TYR A 91 6.35 5.26 0.07
CA TYR A 91 5.02 4.63 0.12
C TYR A 91 4.79 3.61 -1.00
N GLY A 92 5.76 3.40 -1.89
CA GLY A 92 5.72 2.41 -2.95
C GLY A 92 5.87 0.99 -2.40
N LEU A 93 4.76 0.39 -1.98
CA LEU A 93 4.72 -0.95 -1.38
C LEU A 93 3.95 -1.99 -2.22
N ALA A 94 3.50 -1.60 -3.41
CA ALA A 94 2.71 -2.47 -4.27
C ALA A 94 3.55 -3.66 -4.76
N GLY A 95 3.02 -4.87 -4.57
CA GLY A 95 3.54 -6.12 -5.12
C GLY A 95 2.46 -6.84 -5.93
N ARG A 96 2.86 -7.70 -6.87
CA ARG A 96 1.92 -8.51 -7.68
C ARG A 96 1.75 -9.92 -7.12
N ARG A 97 2.80 -10.41 -6.46
CA ARG A 97 2.88 -11.75 -5.91
C ARG A 97 3.29 -11.69 -4.45
N ARG A 98 3.05 -12.79 -3.73
CA ARG A 98 3.35 -12.91 -2.31
C ARG A 98 4.84 -12.70 -2.01
N GLU A 99 5.69 -13.16 -2.91
CA GLU A 99 7.14 -13.10 -2.80
C GLU A 99 7.66 -11.67 -3.01
N ASP A 100 6.92 -10.83 -3.75
CA ASP A 100 7.29 -9.41 -3.97
C ASP A 100 7.17 -8.58 -2.67
N LEU A 101 6.43 -9.09 -1.68
CA LEU A 101 6.26 -8.49 -0.36
C LEU A 101 7.30 -8.96 0.66
N VAL A 102 8.17 -9.91 0.30
CA VAL A 102 9.25 -10.37 1.16
C VAL A 102 10.55 -9.71 0.70
N MET A 103 11.22 -9.02 1.62
CA MET A 103 12.50 -8.37 1.35
C MET A 103 13.56 -8.80 2.33
N THR A 104 14.82 -8.70 1.90
CA THR A 104 15.99 -9.00 2.72
C THR A 104 16.99 -7.85 2.67
N SER A 105 18.07 -7.92 3.44
CA SER A 105 19.23 -7.03 3.29
C SER A 105 19.80 -7.02 1.87
N GLU A 106 19.59 -8.09 1.11
CA GLU A 106 20.13 -8.28 -0.24
C GLU A 106 19.09 -8.06 -1.34
N LEU A 107 17.80 -8.20 -1.01
CA LEU A 107 16.68 -8.10 -1.95
C LEU A 107 15.71 -7.01 -1.51
N ALA A 108 15.67 -5.91 -2.26
CA ALA A 108 14.66 -4.87 -2.07
C ALA A 108 13.31 -5.28 -2.71
N PRO A 109 12.16 -4.87 -2.13
CA PRO A 109 10.86 -5.03 -2.77
C PRO A 109 10.85 -4.31 -4.12
N ARG A 110 10.28 -4.95 -5.14
CA ARG A 110 10.19 -4.37 -6.49
C ARG A 110 8.79 -3.85 -6.75
N VAL A 111 8.67 -2.53 -6.85
CA VAL A 111 7.51 -1.91 -7.50
C VAL A 111 7.78 -1.87 -9.00
N GLU A 112 7.34 -2.91 -9.71
CA GLU A 112 7.45 -2.96 -11.17
C GLU A 112 6.24 -2.31 -11.82
N ALA A 113 6.48 -1.52 -12.86
CA ALA A 113 5.39 -0.99 -13.68
C ALA A 113 4.59 -2.15 -14.30
N LEU A 114 3.27 -1.95 -14.42
CA LEU A 114 2.40 -2.89 -15.11
C LEU A 114 2.92 -3.19 -16.53
N ASP A 115 2.95 -4.48 -16.88
CA ASP A 115 3.33 -4.91 -18.22
C ASP A 115 2.32 -4.45 -19.29
N LYS A 116 2.69 -4.62 -20.57
CA LYS A 116 1.85 -4.19 -21.70
C LYS A 116 0.45 -4.82 -21.66
N ARG A 117 0.34 -6.09 -21.28
CA ARG A 117 -0.94 -6.81 -21.25
C ARG A 117 -1.85 -6.23 -20.17
N MET A 118 -1.33 -6.04 -18.96
CA MET A 118 -2.07 -5.45 -17.85
C MET A 118 -2.49 -4.02 -18.15
N ARG A 119 -1.63 -3.22 -18.80
CA ARG A 119 -1.99 -1.86 -19.23
C ARG A 119 -3.10 -1.83 -20.28
N THR A 120 -3.14 -2.80 -21.19
CA THR A 120 -4.23 -2.90 -22.17
C THR A 120 -5.57 -3.18 -21.50
N ILE A 121 -5.58 -4.01 -20.44
CA ILE A 121 -6.81 -4.40 -19.73
C ILE A 121 -7.24 -3.30 -18.75
N PHE A 122 -6.34 -2.87 -17.86
CA PHE A 122 -6.68 -2.03 -16.71
C PHE A 122 -6.28 -0.55 -16.86
N GLY A 123 -5.57 -0.18 -17.94
CA GLY A 123 -4.98 1.16 -18.08
C GLY A 123 -5.96 2.26 -18.50
N ARG A 124 -7.24 1.94 -18.76
CA ARG A 124 -8.26 2.91 -19.22
C ARG A 124 -9.39 3.10 -18.21
N SER A 125 -9.95 2.00 -17.72
CA SER A 125 -11.03 1.99 -16.75
C SER A 125 -10.86 0.77 -15.86
N LEU A 126 -10.77 0.98 -14.55
CA LEU A 126 -10.75 -0.06 -13.53
C LEU A 126 -11.71 0.35 -12.42
N LYS A 127 -12.88 -0.28 -12.40
CA LYS A 127 -13.93 -0.07 -11.41
C LYS A 127 -13.74 -1.06 -10.28
N LEU A 128 -13.59 -0.58 -9.06
CA LEU A 128 -13.39 -1.42 -7.88
C LEU A 128 -14.62 -1.35 -6.98
N ARG A 129 -15.06 -2.48 -6.45
CA ARG A 129 -16.00 -2.50 -5.33
C ARG A 129 -15.23 -2.72 -4.04
N GLN A 130 -15.20 -1.72 -3.17
CA GLN A 130 -14.64 -1.89 -1.83
C GLN A 130 -15.57 -2.76 -0.99
N VAL A 131 -15.04 -3.70 -0.21
CA VAL A 131 -15.81 -4.53 0.73
C VAL A 131 -15.11 -4.55 2.07
N SER A 132 -15.75 -3.97 3.09
CA SER A 132 -15.24 -4.00 4.46
C SER A 132 -15.59 -5.34 5.09
N ALA A 133 -14.60 -6.24 5.15
CA ALA A 133 -14.71 -7.56 5.71
C ALA A 133 -14.13 -7.60 7.13
N GLY A 134 -14.66 -6.75 8.03
CA GLY A 134 -14.28 -6.68 9.44
C GLY A 134 -13.15 -5.71 9.78
N GLY A 135 -12.97 -4.65 8.98
CA GLY A 135 -11.95 -3.62 9.22
C GLY A 135 -12.33 -2.59 10.29
N CYS A 136 -11.38 -1.72 10.65
CA CYS A 136 -11.59 -0.60 11.57
C CYS A 136 -12.04 0.71 10.88
N ASN A 137 -12.50 0.62 9.63
CA ASN A 137 -12.89 1.74 8.77
C ASN A 137 -11.73 2.65 8.29
N ALA A 138 -10.47 2.37 8.66
CA ALA A 138 -9.33 3.18 8.25
C ALA A 138 -9.04 3.04 6.75
N CYS A 139 -9.01 1.81 6.21
CA CYS A 139 -8.77 1.57 4.80
C CYS A 139 -9.89 2.14 3.91
N GLU A 140 -11.12 2.13 4.42
CA GLU A 140 -12.31 2.71 3.78
C GLU A 140 -12.23 4.24 3.74
N ALA A 141 -11.80 4.86 4.84
CA ALA A 141 -11.52 6.29 4.87
C ALA A 141 -10.43 6.66 3.86
N ASP A 142 -9.35 5.87 3.77
CA ASP A 142 -8.29 6.08 2.79
C ASP A 142 -8.77 5.89 1.35
N ALA A 143 -9.63 4.90 1.09
CA ALA A 143 -10.26 4.71 -0.22
C ALA A 143 -11.11 5.92 -0.63
N ASN A 144 -11.82 6.54 0.31
CA ASN A 144 -12.52 7.81 0.07
C ASN A 144 -11.54 8.98 -0.16
N VAL A 145 -10.43 9.04 0.58
CA VAL A 145 -9.39 10.07 0.37
C VAL A 145 -8.81 9.99 -1.04
N LEU A 146 -8.63 8.79 -1.60
CA LEU A 146 -8.17 8.59 -2.98
C LEU A 146 -9.08 9.23 -4.05
N THR A 147 -10.38 9.40 -3.75
CA THR A 147 -11.33 10.04 -4.69
C THR A 147 -11.40 11.56 -4.53
N THR A 148 -10.77 12.12 -3.50
CA THR A 148 -10.73 13.58 -3.31
C THR A 148 -9.89 14.27 -4.39
N VAL A 149 -10.14 15.57 -4.59
CA VAL A 149 -9.46 16.40 -5.60
C VAL A 149 -7.93 16.42 -5.49
N VAL A 150 -7.38 16.08 -4.32
CA VAL A 150 -5.92 16.08 -4.08
C VAL A 150 -5.27 14.85 -4.74
N PHE A 151 -5.83 13.66 -4.53
CA PHE A 151 -5.27 12.41 -5.06
C PHE A 151 -5.84 12.06 -6.44
N ASP A 152 -7.15 12.29 -6.60
CA ASP A 152 -7.93 12.12 -7.83
C ASP A 152 -7.56 10.83 -8.56
N ILE A 153 -7.87 9.69 -7.95
CA ILE A 153 -7.54 8.38 -8.54
C ILE A 153 -8.27 8.15 -9.88
N GLY A 154 -9.37 8.88 -10.12
CA GLY A 154 -10.12 8.90 -11.37
C GLY A 154 -9.29 9.32 -12.58
N ARG A 155 -8.28 10.19 -12.40
CA ARG A 155 -7.35 10.57 -13.49
C ARG A 155 -6.51 9.41 -14.01
N PHE A 156 -6.40 8.34 -13.24
CA PHE A 156 -5.72 7.09 -13.63
C PHE A 156 -6.68 6.04 -14.20
N GLY A 157 -7.96 6.41 -14.42
CA GLY A 157 -8.99 5.49 -14.89
C GLY A 157 -9.57 4.60 -13.79
N MET A 158 -9.23 4.82 -12.52
CA MET A 158 -9.69 4.01 -11.39
C MET A 158 -10.86 4.68 -10.66
N GLU A 159 -11.87 3.92 -10.27
CA GLU A 159 -13.03 4.45 -9.53
C GLU A 159 -13.63 3.39 -8.60
N PHE A 160 -14.12 3.81 -7.44
CA PHE A 160 -14.90 2.95 -6.57
C PHE A 160 -16.40 3.02 -6.93
N VAL A 161 -17.01 1.87 -7.23
CA VAL A 161 -18.42 1.77 -7.59
C VAL A 161 -19.26 1.25 -6.43
N ALA A 162 -20.55 1.64 -6.40
CA ALA A 162 -21.46 1.25 -5.33
C ALA A 162 -21.91 -0.23 -5.40
N SER A 163 -21.99 -0.79 -6.61
CA SER A 163 -22.51 -2.14 -6.86
C SER A 163 -21.40 -3.05 -7.40
N PRO A 164 -21.25 -4.28 -6.88
CA PRO A 164 -20.31 -5.26 -7.43
C PRO A 164 -20.58 -5.60 -8.90
N ARG A 165 -21.84 -5.55 -9.35
CA ARG A 165 -22.23 -5.79 -10.75
C ARG A 165 -21.63 -4.81 -11.77
N HIS A 166 -21.11 -3.68 -11.29
CA HIS A 166 -20.46 -2.66 -12.12
C HIS A 166 -18.94 -2.63 -11.89
N ALA A 167 -18.40 -3.57 -11.11
CA ALA A 167 -17.00 -3.60 -10.74
C ALA A 167 -16.21 -4.57 -11.62
N ASP A 168 -15.00 -4.18 -11.97
CA ASP A 168 -13.98 -5.01 -12.61
C ASP A 168 -13.18 -5.83 -11.57
N GLY A 169 -13.28 -5.47 -10.28
CA GLY A 169 -12.60 -6.18 -9.19
C GLY A 169 -13.06 -5.77 -7.80
N LEU A 170 -12.64 -6.55 -6.79
CA LEU A 170 -12.92 -6.27 -5.39
C LEU A 170 -11.70 -5.69 -4.67
N TYR A 171 -11.93 -4.64 -3.89
CA TYR A 171 -10.96 -4.11 -2.93
C TYR A 171 -11.39 -4.52 -1.51
N VAL A 172 -10.88 -5.65 -1.05
CA VAL A 172 -11.26 -6.24 0.24
C VAL A 172 -10.38 -5.69 1.36
N THR A 173 -10.99 -5.24 2.44
CA THR A 173 -10.30 -4.66 3.61
C THR A 173 -10.74 -5.35 4.89
N GLY A 174 -9.81 -5.56 5.82
CA GLY A 174 -10.07 -6.27 7.08
C GLY A 174 -9.69 -7.76 7.05
N PRO A 175 -9.85 -8.47 8.18
CA PRO A 175 -9.33 -9.82 8.37
C PRO A 175 -10.20 -10.93 7.75
N VAL A 176 -11.35 -10.60 7.16
CA VAL A 176 -12.29 -11.56 6.55
C VAL A 176 -12.71 -12.65 7.56
N PRO A 177 -13.40 -12.28 8.65
CA PRO A 177 -13.88 -13.25 9.63
C PRO A 177 -14.96 -14.17 9.02
N GLU A 178 -15.21 -15.31 9.66
CA GLU A 178 -16.13 -16.34 9.13
C GLU A 178 -17.54 -15.79 8.85
N ASN A 179 -18.03 -14.87 9.68
CA ASN A 179 -19.33 -14.20 9.48
C ASN A 179 -19.39 -13.30 8.23
N MET A 180 -18.24 -12.86 7.70
CA MET A 180 -18.15 -12.11 6.45
C MET A 180 -17.98 -12.99 5.21
N ARG A 181 -17.71 -14.29 5.39
CA ARG A 181 -17.44 -15.24 4.30
C ARG A 181 -18.56 -15.25 3.25
N GLU A 182 -19.79 -15.46 3.68
CA GLU A 182 -20.95 -15.55 2.78
C GLU A 182 -21.18 -14.24 2.03
N ALA A 183 -21.12 -13.10 2.72
CA ALA A 183 -21.31 -11.79 2.12
C ALA A 183 -20.23 -11.47 1.08
N LEU A 184 -18.97 -11.82 1.36
CA LEU A 184 -17.87 -11.58 0.44
C LEU A 184 -17.98 -12.48 -0.80
N ILE A 185 -18.32 -13.76 -0.64
CA ILE A 185 -18.54 -14.68 -1.77
C ILE A 185 -19.68 -14.19 -2.66
N LYS A 186 -20.84 -13.84 -2.08
CA LYS A 186 -21.96 -13.27 -2.85
C LYS A 186 -21.58 -12.00 -3.59
N THR A 187 -20.68 -11.19 -3.03
CA THR A 187 -20.21 -9.96 -3.69
C THR A 187 -19.24 -10.26 -4.83
N TYR A 188 -18.43 -11.32 -4.71
CA TYR A 188 -17.53 -11.80 -5.75
C TYR A 188 -18.29 -12.45 -6.92
N GLU A 189 -19.39 -13.14 -6.64
CA GLU A 189 -20.20 -13.86 -7.62
C GLU A 189 -21.28 -12.99 -8.32
N ALA A 190 -21.47 -11.73 -7.88
CA ALA A 190 -22.54 -10.85 -8.33
C ALA A 190 -22.32 -10.24 -9.72
#